data_AF-A0A068FBW9-F1
#
_entry.id   AF-A0A068FBW9-F1
#
_cell.length_a   1.000
_cell.length_b   1.000
_cell.length_c   1.000
_cell.angle_alpha   90.00
_cell.angle_beta   90.00
_cell.angle_gamma   90.00
#
_symmetry.space_group_name_H-M   'P 1'
#
loop_
_entity.id
_entity.type
_entity.pdbx_description
1 polymer ?
#
loop_
_entity_poly.entity_id
_entity_poly.type
_entity_poly.pdbx_seq_one_letter_code
_entity_poly.pdbx_strand_id
1 'polypeptide(L)'
;RKPVIVYLHPGGFYAVTAVSSYAGPENFMDRDIVLVTLNYRLGSLGFLATGTAEATGNMGLKDQVMALHWIQQHIDKFGGDPNSVTLWGYSAGARSVGLHLMSPMAKGLFHRGIIMSASPLAQFKYKTDQ
;
A
#
# COMPACT_ATOMS: atom_id res chain seq x y z
N ARG A 1 -0.19 -19.45 -12.03
CA ARG A 1 0.27 -18.19 -11.41
C ARG A 1 -0.37 -18.11 -10.03
N LYS A 2 0.34 -17.60 -9.02
CA LYS A 2 -0.07 -17.65 -7.61
C LYS A 2 -0.75 -16.33 -7.19
N PRO A 3 -1.71 -16.34 -6.25
CA PRO A 3 -2.23 -15.12 -5.65
C PRO A 3 -1.10 -14.25 -5.08
N VAL A 4 -1.23 -12.93 -5.23
CA VAL A 4 -0.24 -11.96 -4.76
C VAL A 4 -0.79 -11.24 -3.54
N ILE A 5 -0.04 -11.22 -2.45
CA ILE A 5 -0.32 -10.41 -1.26
C ILE A 5 0.68 -9.26 -1.22
N VAL A 6 0.18 -8.03 -1.16
CA VAL A 6 0.99 -6.81 -1.07
C VAL A 6 0.81 -6.20 0.31
N TYR A 7 1.87 -6.18 1.10
CA TYR A 7 1.87 -5.65 2.44
C TYR A 7 2.22 -4.16 2.47
N LEU A 8 1.30 -3.35 3.01
CA LEU A 8 1.50 -1.95 3.32
C LEU A 8 1.75 -1.82 4.82
N HIS A 9 2.98 -1.43 5.18
CA HIS A 9 3.43 -1.44 6.58
C HIS A 9 2.72 -0.37 7.45
N PRO A 10 2.71 -0.53 8.79
CA PRO A 10 2.13 0.44 9.72
C PRO A 10 3.07 1.64 9.94
N GLY A 11 3.05 2.26 11.14
CA GLY A 11 4.02 3.29 11.51
C GLY A 11 3.51 4.72 11.35
N GLY A 12 2.19 4.92 11.38
CA GLY A 12 1.57 6.25 11.47
C GLY A 12 1.88 7.20 10.31
N PHE A 13 2.45 6.70 9.20
CA PHE A 13 3.02 7.49 8.10
C PHE A 13 4.32 8.25 8.43
N TYR A 14 4.99 7.97 9.56
CA TYR A 14 6.24 8.62 9.95
C TYR A 14 7.36 7.66 10.37
N ALA A 15 7.09 6.36 10.49
CA ALA A 15 8.07 5.35 10.90
C ALA A 15 7.82 3.99 10.23
N VAL A 16 8.63 2.98 10.60
CA VAL A 16 8.59 1.59 10.12
C VAL A 16 9.14 1.44 8.68
N THR A 17 9.27 0.21 8.22
CA THR A 17 9.86 -0.17 6.92
C THR A 17 9.32 -1.55 6.48
N ALA A 18 9.63 -1.94 5.26
CA ALA A 18 9.26 -3.20 4.62
C ALA A 18 10.22 -4.38 4.88
N VAL A 19 11.18 -4.24 5.79
CA VAL A 19 12.12 -5.33 6.11
C VAL A 19 11.37 -6.54 6.69
N SER A 20 11.93 -7.73 6.47
CA SER A 20 11.31 -9.01 6.81
C SER A 20 10.97 -9.17 8.29
N SER A 21 11.65 -8.48 9.21
CA SER A 21 11.30 -8.55 10.64
C SER A 21 9.91 -7.97 10.98
N TYR A 22 9.31 -7.15 10.10
CA TYR A 22 7.94 -6.64 10.27
C TYR A 22 6.89 -7.49 9.57
N ALA A 23 7.18 -7.95 8.34
CA ALA A 23 6.28 -8.79 7.55
C ALA A 23 7.10 -9.69 6.63
N GLY A 24 7.75 -10.68 7.24
CA GLY A 24 8.58 -11.63 6.52
C GLY A 24 7.80 -12.84 6.02
N PRO A 25 8.42 -13.61 5.12
CA PRO A 25 7.79 -14.76 4.49
C PRO A 25 7.60 -15.94 5.46
N GLU A 26 8.18 -15.92 6.66
CA GLU A 26 8.27 -17.07 7.57
C GLU A 26 6.90 -17.65 7.93
N ASN A 27 5.89 -16.79 8.05
CA ASN A 27 4.49 -17.19 8.34
C ASN A 27 3.70 -17.64 7.10
N PHE A 28 4.28 -17.54 5.90
CA PHE A 28 3.65 -17.84 4.62
C PHE A 28 4.45 -18.83 3.76
N MET A 29 5.57 -19.37 4.26
CA MET A 29 6.42 -20.31 3.52
C MET A 29 5.69 -21.60 3.11
N ASP A 30 4.65 -21.97 3.84
CA ASP A 30 3.79 -23.14 3.58
C ASP A 30 2.62 -22.83 2.64
N ARG A 31 2.52 -21.59 2.12
CA ARG A 31 1.42 -21.13 1.27
C ARG A 31 1.87 -20.88 -0.16
N ASP A 32 1.03 -21.27 -1.11
CA ASP A 32 1.22 -21.00 -2.53
C ASP A 32 0.81 -19.56 -2.90
N ILE A 33 1.57 -18.59 -2.40
CA ILE A 33 1.39 -17.17 -2.69
C ILE A 33 2.70 -16.52 -3.15
N VAL A 34 2.60 -15.30 -3.67
CA VAL A 34 3.72 -14.36 -3.75
C VAL A 34 3.48 -13.23 -2.74
N LEU A 35 4.39 -13.05 -1.79
CA LEU A 35 4.37 -11.93 -0.85
C LEU A 35 5.25 -10.80 -1.38
N VAL A 36 4.68 -9.59 -1.45
CA VAL A 36 5.39 -8.36 -1.81
C VAL A 36 5.34 -7.41 -0.61
N THR A 37 6.50 -6.99 -0.12
CA THR A 37 6.63 -5.89 0.84
C THR A 37 7.29 -4.70 0.14
N LEU A 38 6.91 -3.48 0.49
CA LEU A 38 7.42 -2.27 -0.16
C LEU A 38 7.56 -1.11 0.82
N ASN A 39 8.59 -0.29 0.61
CA ASN A 39 8.75 0.98 1.30
C ASN A 39 8.01 2.07 0.53
N TYR A 40 7.51 3.07 1.26
CA TYR A 40 7.01 4.32 0.71
C TYR A 40 7.55 5.49 1.55
N ARG A 41 7.60 6.70 1.01
CA ARG A 41 8.12 7.86 1.75
C ARG A 41 7.28 8.16 3.00
N LEU A 42 7.96 8.59 4.05
CA LEU A 42 7.39 8.84 5.39
C LEU A 42 7.59 10.29 5.81
N GLY A 43 6.86 10.71 6.84
CA GLY A 43 6.97 12.04 7.45
C GLY A 43 6.74 13.16 6.44
N SER A 44 7.44 14.27 6.61
CA SER A 44 7.37 15.41 5.69
C SER A 44 7.79 15.04 4.26
N LEU A 45 8.75 14.13 4.09
CA LEU A 45 9.20 13.70 2.76
C LEU A 45 8.12 12.95 1.97
N GLY A 46 7.18 12.30 2.65
CA GLY A 46 6.06 11.60 2.03
C GLY A 46 4.74 12.36 2.02
N PHE A 47 4.53 13.29 2.97
CA PHE A 47 3.19 13.82 3.23
C PHE A 47 3.13 15.35 3.40
N LEU A 48 4.21 16.08 3.12
CA LEU A 48 4.16 17.53 3.06
C LEU A 48 3.21 17.99 1.93
N ALA A 49 2.27 18.86 2.27
CA ALA A 49 1.37 19.52 1.34
C ALA A 49 1.37 21.04 1.62
N THR A 50 1.75 21.84 0.64
CA THR A 50 1.79 23.32 0.76
C THR A 50 0.60 23.99 0.08
N GLY A 51 -0.24 23.23 -0.63
CA GLY A 51 -1.29 23.79 -1.49
C GLY A 51 -0.77 24.40 -2.78
N THR A 52 0.51 24.16 -3.13
CA THR A 52 1.11 24.59 -4.39
C THR A 52 1.38 23.39 -5.30
N ALA A 53 1.71 23.66 -6.57
CA ALA A 53 1.96 22.60 -7.56
C ALA A 53 3.22 21.78 -7.24
N GLU A 54 4.19 22.37 -6.56
CA GLU A 54 5.48 21.76 -6.20
C GLU A 54 5.34 20.75 -5.05
N ALA A 55 4.34 20.91 -4.17
CA ALA A 55 4.06 20.01 -3.06
C ALA A 55 2.56 19.81 -2.87
N THR A 56 1.97 19.04 -3.78
CA THR A 56 0.54 18.66 -3.78
C THR A 56 0.16 17.64 -2.70
N GLY A 57 1.12 17.16 -1.90
CA GLY A 57 0.86 16.17 -0.86
C GLY A 57 0.73 14.74 -1.35
N ASN A 58 0.50 13.84 -0.40
CA ASN A 58 0.25 12.41 -0.61
C ASN A 58 1.34 11.68 -1.41
N MET A 59 2.58 12.16 -1.38
CA MET A 59 3.69 11.56 -2.10
C MET A 59 3.97 10.12 -1.68
N GLY A 60 3.83 9.78 -0.39
CA GLY A 60 3.92 8.41 0.10
C GLY A 60 2.80 7.50 -0.44
N LEU A 61 1.58 8.01 -0.62
CA LEU A 61 0.50 7.24 -1.26
C LEU A 61 0.73 7.08 -2.76
N LYS A 62 1.28 8.09 -3.43
CA LYS A 62 1.67 8.04 -4.85
C LYS A 62 2.81 7.03 -5.07
N ASP A 63 3.75 6.90 -4.12
CA ASP A 63 4.76 5.84 -4.15
C ASP A 63 4.13 4.45 -4.12
N GLN A 64 3.11 4.26 -3.26
CA GLN A 64 2.37 3.01 -3.20
C GLN A 64 1.64 2.72 -4.52
N VAL A 65 0.99 3.72 -5.15
CA VAL A 65 0.37 3.56 -6.48
C VAL A 65 1.40 3.17 -7.54
N MET A 66 2.57 3.82 -7.54
CA MET A 66 3.66 3.48 -8.45
C MET A 66 4.13 2.03 -8.26
N ALA A 67 4.24 1.57 -7.02
CA ALA A 67 4.57 0.19 -6.73
C ALA A 67 3.47 -0.78 -7.20
N LEU A 68 2.19 -0.42 -7.09
CA LEU A 68 1.09 -1.25 -7.62
C LEU A 68 1.14 -1.36 -9.15
N HIS A 69 1.49 -0.28 -9.86
CA HIS A 69 1.75 -0.36 -11.30
C HIS A 69 2.93 -1.30 -11.62
N TRP A 70 4.02 -1.20 -10.85
CA TRP A 70 5.17 -2.10 -11.00
C TRP A 70 4.76 -3.57 -10.82
N ILE A 71 3.94 -3.85 -9.80
CA ILE A 71 3.41 -5.19 -9.54
C ILE A 71 2.57 -5.67 -10.73
N GLN A 72 1.65 -4.85 -11.24
CA GLN A 72 0.83 -5.19 -12.41
C GLN A 72 1.68 -5.51 -13.65
N GLN A 73 2.80 -4.80 -13.85
CA GLN A 73 3.67 -4.96 -15.01
C GLN A 73 4.65 -6.13 -14.90
N HIS A 74 4.97 -6.60 -13.70
CA HIS A 74 6.14 -7.47 -13.49
C HIS A 74 5.93 -8.67 -12.58
N ILE A 75 4.85 -8.75 -11.82
CA ILE A 75 4.72 -9.79 -10.79
C ILE A 75 4.60 -11.20 -11.37
N ASP A 76 4.17 -11.32 -12.63
CA ASP A 76 4.12 -12.58 -13.38
C ASP A 76 5.50 -13.21 -13.56
N LYS A 77 6.56 -12.40 -13.69
CA LYS A 77 7.95 -12.86 -13.75
C LYS A 77 8.42 -13.53 -12.45
N PHE A 78 7.73 -13.27 -11.34
CA PHE A 78 7.97 -13.88 -10.02
C PHE A 78 6.96 -15.00 -9.72
N GLY A 79 6.17 -15.43 -10.72
CA GLY A 79 5.16 -16.48 -10.57
C GLY A 79 3.82 -16.00 -10.02
N GLY A 80 3.67 -14.69 -9.74
CA GLY A 80 2.44 -14.09 -9.27
C GLY A 80 1.38 -13.90 -10.37
N ASP A 81 0.12 -13.80 -9.97
CA ASP A 81 -0.99 -13.46 -10.85
C ASP A 81 -1.38 -11.98 -10.71
N PRO A 82 -1.11 -11.13 -11.72
CA PRO A 82 -1.50 -9.72 -11.67
C PRO A 82 -3.03 -9.54 -11.57
N ASN A 83 -3.82 -10.55 -11.98
CA ASN A 83 -5.28 -10.55 -11.88
C ASN A 83 -5.80 -11.05 -10.52
N SER A 84 -4.91 -11.33 -9.56
CA SER A 84 -5.29 -11.77 -8.21
C SER A 84 -4.38 -11.16 -7.14
N VAL A 85 -4.35 -9.82 -7.13
CA VAL A 85 -3.61 -9.00 -6.16
C VAL A 85 -4.50 -8.62 -4.96
N THR A 86 -4.02 -8.89 -3.75
CA THR A 86 -4.66 -8.52 -2.49
C THR A 86 -3.79 -7.54 -1.72
N LEU A 87 -4.33 -6.36 -1.40
CA LEU A 87 -3.67 -5.44 -0.47
C LEU A 87 -3.93 -5.87 0.96
N TRP A 88 -2.90 -5.84 1.79
CA TRP A 88 -2.99 -6.14 3.21
C TRP A 88 -2.26 -5.07 4.00
N GLY A 89 -2.92 -4.50 5.01
CA GLY A 89 -2.30 -3.49 5.85
C GLY A 89 -2.87 -3.44 7.26
N TYR A 90 -2.04 -2.95 8.19
CA TYR A 90 -2.36 -2.71 9.58
C TYR A 90 -2.15 -1.22 9.94
N SER A 91 -3.02 -0.62 10.74
CA SER A 91 -2.89 0.78 11.19
C SER A 91 -2.78 1.78 10.00
N ALA A 92 -1.65 2.49 9.85
CA ALA A 92 -1.42 3.37 8.69
C ALA A 92 -1.44 2.61 7.35
N GLY A 93 -0.97 1.37 7.34
CA GLY A 93 -1.11 0.47 6.19
C GLY A 93 -2.57 0.16 5.89
N ALA A 94 -3.39 -0.10 6.91
CA ALA A 94 -4.83 -0.32 6.74
C ALA A 94 -5.54 0.93 6.20
N ARG A 95 -5.16 2.14 6.65
CA ARG A 95 -5.62 3.39 6.04
C ARG A 95 -5.23 3.49 4.57
N SER A 96 -4.00 3.10 4.23
CA SER A 96 -3.53 3.07 2.84
C SER A 96 -4.38 2.14 1.97
N VAL A 97 -4.67 0.92 2.45
CA VAL A 97 -5.58 -0.01 1.74
C VAL A 97 -6.95 0.64 1.53
N GLY A 98 -7.52 1.25 2.57
CA GLY A 98 -8.80 1.96 2.47
C GLY A 98 -8.79 3.12 1.47
N LEU A 99 -7.73 3.92 1.44
CA LEU A 99 -7.57 5.03 0.50
C LEU A 99 -7.41 4.52 -0.94
N HIS A 100 -6.68 3.42 -1.17
CA HIS A 100 -6.56 2.81 -2.50
C HIS A 100 -7.87 2.19 -3.01
N LEU A 101 -8.73 1.70 -2.12
CA LEU A 101 -10.08 1.24 -2.50
C LEU A 101 -10.96 2.36 -3.06
N MET A 102 -10.71 3.61 -2.64
CA MET A 102 -11.49 4.78 -3.06
C MET A 102 -10.82 5.58 -4.17
N SER A 103 -9.48 5.51 -4.27
CA SER A 103 -8.71 6.35 -5.19
C SER A 103 -8.85 5.89 -6.65
N PRO A 104 -9.20 6.80 -7.58
CA PRO A 104 -9.20 6.47 -9.02
C PRO A 104 -7.80 6.10 -9.53
N MET A 105 -6.73 6.57 -8.88
CA MET A 105 -5.35 6.24 -9.28
C MET A 105 -5.00 4.77 -9.09
N ALA A 106 -5.66 4.07 -8.16
CA ALA A 106 -5.41 2.66 -7.87
C ALA A 106 -6.42 1.72 -8.53
N LYS A 107 -7.38 2.27 -9.30
CA LYS A 107 -8.45 1.50 -9.94
C LYS A 107 -7.88 0.46 -10.89
N GLY A 108 -8.27 -0.80 -10.67
CA GLY A 108 -7.82 -1.94 -11.49
C GLY A 108 -6.41 -2.44 -11.18
N LEU A 109 -5.71 -1.88 -10.20
CA LEU A 109 -4.36 -2.34 -9.82
C LEU A 109 -4.36 -3.46 -8.78
N PHE A 110 -5.51 -3.73 -8.15
CA PHE A 110 -5.70 -4.79 -7.17
C PHE A 110 -7.16 -5.23 -7.11
N HIS A 111 -7.41 -6.36 -6.43
CA HIS A 111 -8.68 -7.10 -6.51
C HIS A 111 -9.35 -7.29 -5.15
N ARG A 112 -8.56 -7.29 -4.06
CA ARG A 112 -9.03 -7.52 -2.69
C ARG A 112 -8.26 -6.65 -1.71
N GLY A 113 -8.88 -6.32 -0.57
CA GLY A 113 -8.25 -5.53 0.48
C GLY A 113 -8.52 -6.10 1.87
N ILE A 114 -7.49 -6.19 2.70
CA ILE A 114 -7.55 -6.58 4.11
C ILE A 114 -7.15 -5.37 4.95
N ILE A 115 -8.10 -4.84 5.71
CA ILE A 115 -7.96 -3.61 6.50
C ILE A 115 -7.96 -3.96 7.98
N MET A 116 -6.80 -3.90 8.64
CA MET A 116 -6.66 -4.28 10.05
C MET A 116 -6.47 -3.06 10.96
N SER A 117 -7.41 -2.87 11.89
CA SER A 117 -7.33 -1.89 12.98
C SER A 117 -7.13 -0.43 12.53
N ALA A 118 -7.71 -0.05 11.39
CA ALA A 118 -7.95 1.34 11.00
C ALA A 118 -9.08 1.42 9.95
N SER A 119 -9.49 2.62 9.59
CA SER A 119 -10.41 2.88 8.48
C SER A 119 -9.97 4.17 7.78
N PRO A 120 -10.18 4.32 6.46
CA PRO A 120 -9.90 5.57 5.78
C PRO A 120 -10.81 6.72 6.25
N LEU A 121 -11.86 6.42 7.02
CA LEU A 121 -12.82 7.39 7.55
C LEU A 121 -12.68 7.63 9.07
N ALA A 122 -11.75 6.97 9.78
CA ALA A 122 -11.66 7.03 11.24
C ALA A 122 -10.72 8.12 11.79
N GLN A 123 -11.20 8.79 12.85
CA GLN A 123 -10.62 9.82 13.76
C GLN A 123 -9.95 11.08 13.18
N PHE A 124 -9.42 11.08 11.95
CA PHE A 124 -8.88 12.28 11.32
C PHE A 124 -9.71 12.62 10.07
N LYS A 125 -10.39 13.77 10.08
CA LYS A 125 -11.10 14.26 8.89
C LYS A 125 -10.08 14.57 7.80
N TYR A 126 -10.07 13.79 6.73
CA TYR A 126 -9.39 14.18 5.50
C TYR A 126 -10.19 15.30 4.84
N LYS A 127 -9.51 16.37 4.41
CA LYS A 127 -10.13 17.30 3.46
C LYS A 127 -10.31 16.55 2.14
N THR A 128 -11.55 16.44 1.69
CA THR A 128 -11.94 15.76 0.44
C THR A 128 -11.62 16.56 -0.81
N ASP A 129 -11.13 17.79 -0.63
CA ASP A 129 -11.00 18.79 -1.70
C ASP A 129 -9.55 18.92 -2.20
N GLN A 130 -8.75 17.86 -2.09
CA GLN A 130 -7.37 17.79 -2.60
C GLN A 130 -7.26 16.86 -3.80
#